data_AF-A0A9E4BKE6-F1
#
_entry.id   AF-A0A9E4BKE6-F1
#
_cell.length_a   1.000
_cell.length_b   1.000
_cell.length_c   1.000
_cell.angle_alpha   90.00
_cell.angle_beta   90.00
_cell.angle_gamma   90.00
#
_symmetry.space_group_name_H-M   'P 1'
#
loop_
_entity.id
_entity.type
_entity.pdbx_description
1 polymer ?
#
loop_
_entity_poly.entity_id
_entity_poly.type
_entity_poly.pdbx_seq_one_letter_code
_entity_poly.pdbx_strand_id
1 'polypeptide(L)'
;MRNFSANDKIYTWSAAPMPLANVLVEEYLEITHAILITRQRHLLSKGNQLFRETGLYASPSFFNVFTFPLLQGDTRTILSEPNAIAISEKLAGKYFGPDWASQSILEQSLTVDHRKEFTIKAVFRDVPG
;
A
#
# COMPACT_ATOMS: atom_id res chain seq x y z
N MET A 1 16.77 -3.65 14.04
CA MET A 1 16.34 -2.56 14.93
C MET A 1 17.36 -1.45 14.81
N ARG A 2 16.96 -0.23 14.43
CA ARG A 2 17.89 0.91 14.35
C ARG A 2 17.70 1.76 15.60
N ASN A 3 18.73 1.83 16.44
CA ASN A 3 18.75 2.71 17.60
C ASN A 3 19.04 4.12 17.10
N PHE A 4 18.16 5.06 17.43
CA PHE A 4 18.42 6.48 17.26
C PHE A 4 18.64 7.08 18.65
N SER A 5 19.80 7.68 18.86
CA SER A 5 20.12 8.42 20.08
C SER A 5 19.83 9.90 19.84
N ALA A 6 18.86 10.45 20.56
CA ALA A 6 18.67 11.88 20.71
C ALA A 6 18.31 12.19 22.17
N ASN A 7 18.99 13.18 22.76
CA ASN A 7 18.83 13.61 24.16
C ASN A 7 18.92 12.46 25.20
N ASP A 8 19.99 11.65 25.15
CA ASP A 8 20.26 10.55 26.09
C ASP A 8 19.14 9.50 26.25
N LYS A 9 18.26 9.40 25.24
CA LYS A 9 17.22 8.38 25.16
C LYS A 9 17.41 7.53 23.91
N ILE A 10 17.41 6.22 24.10
CA ILE A 10 17.40 5.24 23.00
C ILE A 10 15.94 5.09 22.57
N TYR A 11 15.65 5.49 21.33
CA TYR A 11 14.38 5.19 20.70
C TYR A 11 14.50 3.91 19.89
N THR A 12 13.78 2.85 20.30
CA THR A 12 13.64 1.62 19.54
C THR A 12 12.44 1.76 18.61
N TRP A 13 12.69 1.97 17.32
CA TRP A 13 11.64 1.83 16.31
C TRP A 13 11.54 0.37 15.87
N SER A 14 10.31 -0.12 15.73
CA SER A 14 9.97 -1.42 15.12
C SER A 14 10.17 -1.44 13.59
N ALA A 15 10.97 -0.52 13.05
CA ALA A 15 11.28 -0.43 11.63
C ALA A 15 12.51 -1.29 11.31
N ALA A 16 12.33 -2.25 10.40
CA ALA A 16 13.44 -2.92 9.74
C ALA A 16 14.14 -1.94 8.79
N PRO A 17 15.48 -1.85 8.78
CA PRO A 17 16.21 -1.13 7.73
C PRO A 17 15.83 -1.68 6.36
N MET A 18 15.67 -0.82 5.34
CA MET A 18 15.32 -1.28 3.99
C MET A 18 16.26 -2.37 3.41
N PRO A 19 17.59 -2.30 3.62
CA PRO A 19 18.49 -3.35 3.13
C PRO A 19 18.26 -4.72 3.80
N LEU A 20 17.63 -4.76 4.97
CA LEU A 20 17.48 -6.00 5.73
C LEU A 20 16.68 -7.06 4.97
N ALA A 21 15.63 -6.65 4.24
CA ALA A 21 14.85 -7.59 3.44
C ALA A 21 15.72 -8.26 2.37
N ASN A 22 16.59 -7.50 1.69
CA ASN A 22 17.49 -8.04 0.67
C ASN A 22 18.56 -8.95 1.29
N VAL A 23 19.21 -8.50 2.36
CA VAL A 23 20.27 -9.27 3.03
C VAL A 23 19.73 -10.59 3.59
N LEU A 24 18.49 -10.62 4.10
CA LEU A 24 17.88 -11.86 4.58
C LEU A 24 17.69 -12.89 3.47
N VAL A 25 17.28 -12.46 2.28
CA VAL A 25 17.11 -13.35 1.11
C VAL A 25 18.46 -13.76 0.54
N GLU A 26 19.47 -12.88 0.56
CA GLU A 26 20.82 -13.15 0.04
C GLU A 26 21.64 -14.09 0.94
N GLU A 27 21.60 -13.89 2.26
CA GLU A 27 22.46 -14.61 3.22
C GLU A 27 21.84 -15.93 3.72
N TYR A 28 20.51 -16.07 3.66
CA TYR A 28 19.81 -17.26 4.19
C TYR A 28 18.94 -17.91 3.11
N LEU A 29 19.46 -18.99 2.50
CA LEU A 29 18.78 -19.74 1.43
C LEU A 29 17.40 -20.30 1.81
N GLU A 30 17.12 -20.45 3.11
CA GLU A 30 15.81 -20.89 3.62
C GLU A 30 14.73 -19.80 3.53
N ILE A 31 15.13 -18.53 3.41
CA ILE A 31 14.22 -17.38 3.30
C ILE A 31 13.85 -17.19 1.83
N THR A 32 12.66 -17.65 1.46
CA THR A 32 12.20 -17.58 0.06
C THR A 32 11.77 -16.17 -0.34
N HIS A 33 11.19 -15.40 0.59
CA HIS A 33 10.71 -14.04 0.33
C HIS A 33 10.80 -13.17 1.59
N ALA A 34 11.25 -11.93 1.43
CA ALA A 34 11.15 -10.90 2.45
C ALA A 34 10.48 -9.66 1.85
N ILE A 35 9.57 -9.04 2.61
CA ILE A 35 8.87 -7.84 2.18
C ILE A 35 8.92 -6.76 3.25
N LEU A 36 8.85 -5.52 2.80
CA LEU A 36 8.77 -4.37 3.68
C LEU A 36 7.39 -3.76 3.55
N ILE A 37 6.77 -3.49 4.68
CA ILE A 37 5.50 -2.76 4.75
C ILE A 37 5.63 -1.61 5.73
N THR A 38 5.09 -0.46 5.37
CA THR A 38 4.93 0.68 6.28
C THR A 38 3.47 1.07 6.29
N ARG A 39 2.85 1.00 7.46
CA ARG A 39 1.48 1.45 7.66
C ARG A 39 1.46 2.96 7.93
N GLN A 40 0.70 3.70 7.15
CA GLN A 40 0.53 5.14 7.33
C GLN A 40 -0.93 5.56 7.17
N ARG A 41 -1.29 6.64 7.84
CA ARG A 41 -2.59 7.31 7.70
C ARG A 41 -2.41 8.51 6.79
N HIS A 42 -3.20 8.55 5.74
CA HIS A 42 -3.22 9.64 4.78
C HIS A 42 -4.60 10.24 4.65
N LEU A 43 -4.64 11.47 4.19
CA LEU A 43 -5.86 12.12 3.77
C LEU A 43 -6.09 11.82 2.28
N LEU A 44 -7.12 11.03 1.97
CA LEU A 44 -7.48 10.69 0.60
C LEU A 44 -8.66 11.56 0.15
N SER A 45 -8.53 12.15 -1.05
CA SER A 45 -9.54 13.03 -1.61
C SER A 45 -9.85 12.76 -3.07
N LYS A 46 -11.12 12.97 -3.43
CA LYS A 46 -11.64 12.96 -4.80
C LYS A 46 -12.78 13.97 -4.90
N GLY A 47 -12.61 15.02 -5.70
CA GLY A 47 -13.57 16.14 -5.74
C GLY A 47 -13.81 16.72 -4.34
N ASN A 48 -15.08 16.78 -3.90
CA ASN A 48 -15.47 17.25 -2.56
C ASN A 48 -15.40 16.17 -1.46
N GLN A 49 -15.09 14.92 -1.80
CA GLN A 49 -14.99 13.84 -0.82
C GLN A 49 -13.58 13.80 -0.22
N LEU A 50 -13.50 13.81 1.11
CA LEU A 50 -12.24 13.90 1.85
C LEU A 50 -12.30 13.03 3.10
N PHE A 51 -11.45 12.00 3.18
CA PHE A 51 -11.45 11.09 4.33
C PHE A 51 -10.03 10.69 4.72
N ARG A 52 -9.82 10.45 6.03
CA ARG A 52 -8.56 9.93 6.54
C ARG A 52 -8.58 8.41 6.48
N GLU A 53 -7.73 7.83 5.64
CA GLU A 53 -7.65 6.40 5.40
C GLU A 53 -6.28 5.85 5.82
N THR A 54 -6.25 4.57 6.18
CA THR A 54 -5.00 3.88 6.53
C THR A 54 -4.58 3.01 5.36
N GLY A 55 -3.39 3.28 4.81
CA GLY A 55 -2.80 2.53 3.72
C GLY A 55 -1.52 1.81 4.14
N LEU A 56 -1.03 0.96 3.24
CA LEU A 56 0.27 0.32 3.34
C LEU A 56 1.12 0.77 2.14
N TYR A 57 2.32 1.28 2.42
CA TYR A 57 3.40 1.25 1.44
C TYR A 57 4.06 -0.11 1.53
N ALA A 58 4.18 -0.81 0.41
CA ALA A 58 4.74 -2.14 0.37
C ALA A 58 5.81 -2.26 -0.73
N SER A 59 6.79 -3.13 -0.52
CA SER A 59 7.78 -3.45 -1.55
C SER A 59 7.15 -4.20 -2.73
N PRO A 60 7.71 -4.13 -3.97
CA PRO A 60 7.14 -4.78 -5.16
C PRO A 60 6.77 -6.25 -4.99
N SER A 61 7.55 -6.98 -4.18
CA SER A 61 7.35 -8.39 -3.88
C SER A 61 6.16 -8.68 -2.95
N PHE A 62 5.42 -7.67 -2.47
CA PHE A 62 4.28 -7.85 -1.57
C PHE A 62 3.22 -8.79 -2.14
N PHE A 63 2.86 -8.63 -3.42
CA PHE A 63 1.89 -9.48 -4.08
C PHE A 63 2.42 -10.87 -4.49
N ASN A 64 3.73 -11.11 -4.39
CA ASN A 64 4.30 -12.45 -4.53
C ASN A 64 4.08 -13.29 -3.27
N VAL A 65 3.95 -12.64 -2.11
CA VAL A 65 3.74 -13.28 -0.81
C VAL A 65 2.27 -13.29 -0.42
N PHE A 66 1.58 -12.18 -0.61
CA PHE A 66 0.17 -12.01 -0.25
C PHE A 66 -0.70 -11.90 -1.50
N THR A 67 -1.59 -12.87 -1.67
CA THR A 67 -2.60 -12.85 -2.72
C THR A 67 -3.93 -12.37 -2.14
N PHE A 68 -4.54 -11.40 -2.80
CA PHE A 68 -5.88 -10.90 -2.46
C PHE A 68 -6.79 -11.13 -3.66
N PRO A 69 -8.05 -11.55 -3.46
CA PRO A 69 -9.00 -11.63 -4.56
C PRO A 69 -9.18 -10.24 -5.20
N LEU A 70 -8.89 -10.14 -6.49
CA LEU A 70 -9.09 -8.90 -7.25
C LEU A 70 -10.51 -8.84 -7.80
N LEU A 71 -11.13 -7.67 -7.68
CA LEU A 71 -12.44 -7.36 -8.25
C LEU A 71 -12.30 -6.65 -9.59
N GLN A 72 -11.27 -5.80 -9.75
CA GLN A 72 -10.90 -5.15 -11.01
C GLN A 72 -9.38 -4.95 -11.08
N GLY A 73 -8.83 -4.97 -12.29
CA GLY A 73 -7.42 -4.61 -12.57
C GLY A 73 -6.41 -5.74 -12.33
N ASP A 74 -5.14 -5.37 -12.23
CA ASP A 74 -4.01 -6.29 -12.04
C ASP A 74 -3.00 -5.70 -11.04
N THR A 75 -2.57 -6.50 -10.06
CA THR A 75 -1.59 -6.11 -9.05
C THR A 75 -0.13 -6.29 -9.48
N ARG A 76 0.15 -6.95 -10.61
CA ARG A 76 1.50 -7.32 -11.04
C ARG A 76 2.43 -6.12 -11.27
N THR A 77 1.91 -4.97 -11.71
CA THR A 77 2.74 -3.79 -12.03
C THR A 77 2.58 -2.63 -11.05
N ILE A 78 1.60 -2.69 -10.13
CA ILE A 78 1.22 -1.56 -9.27
C ILE A 78 2.38 -1.05 -8.44
N LEU A 79 3.09 -1.96 -7.77
CA LEU A 79 4.15 -1.56 -6.84
C LEU A 79 5.47 -1.21 -7.54
N SER A 80 5.52 -1.34 -8.87
CA SER A 80 6.62 -0.88 -9.72
C SER A 80 6.38 0.54 -10.26
N GLU A 81 5.13 1.00 -10.25
CA GLU A 81 4.74 2.33 -10.72
C GLU A 81 4.66 3.32 -9.53
N PRO A 82 5.42 4.44 -9.55
CA PRO A 82 5.57 5.31 -8.39
C PRO A 82 4.27 5.99 -7.92
N ASN A 83 3.29 6.12 -8.82
CA ASN A 83 2.01 6.78 -8.58
C ASN A 83 0.83 5.83 -8.78
N ALA A 84 1.01 4.51 -8.65
CA ALA A 84 -0.09 3.56 -8.71
C ALA A 84 -0.59 3.18 -7.31
N ILE A 85 -1.90 2.97 -7.18
CA ILE A 85 -2.53 2.52 -5.94
C ILE A 85 -3.50 1.37 -6.20
N ALA A 86 -3.52 0.41 -5.28
CA ALA A 86 -4.58 -0.57 -5.17
C ALA A 86 -5.50 -0.16 -4.00
N ILE A 87 -6.81 -0.18 -4.21
CA ILE A 87 -7.79 0.20 -3.18
C ILE A 87 -8.70 -0.97 -2.83
N SER A 88 -9.25 -0.97 -1.61
CA SER A 88 -10.17 -2.00 -1.18
C SER A 88 -11.59 -1.77 -1.73
N GLU A 89 -12.40 -2.83 -1.78
CA GLU A 89 -13.82 -2.79 -2.15
C GLU A 89 -14.59 -1.69 -1.39
N LYS A 90 -14.38 -1.58 -0.08
CA LYS A 90 -15.01 -0.54 0.74
C LYS A 90 -14.60 0.88 0.33
N LEU A 91 -13.33 1.10 -0.02
CA LEU A 91 -12.86 2.41 -0.49
C LEU A 91 -13.45 2.75 -1.86
N ALA A 92 -13.51 1.76 -2.77
CA ALA A 92 -14.15 1.94 -4.07
C ALA A 92 -15.61 2.38 -3.90
N GLY A 93 -16.39 1.68 -3.07
CA GLY A 93 -17.77 2.07 -2.76
C GLY A 93 -17.90 3.47 -2.14
N LYS A 94 -16.95 3.87 -1.29
CA LYS A 94 -16.94 5.17 -0.62
C LYS A 94 -16.71 6.36 -1.57
N TYR A 95 -15.79 6.22 -2.53
CA TYR A 95 -15.37 7.31 -3.43
C TYR A 95 -16.03 7.27 -4.82
N PHE A 96 -16.60 6.12 -5.22
CA PHE A 96 -17.19 5.92 -6.54
C PHE A 96 -18.67 5.53 -6.47
N GLY A 97 -19.23 5.37 -5.26
CA GLY A 97 -20.62 5.01 -5.05
C GLY A 97 -20.86 3.49 -5.09
N PRO A 98 -22.08 3.03 -4.81
CA PRO A 98 -22.40 1.60 -4.75
C PRO A 98 -22.25 0.89 -6.10
N ASP A 99 -22.45 1.59 -7.21
CA ASP A 99 -22.35 1.05 -8.57
C ASP A 99 -20.92 1.05 -9.14
N TRP A 100 -19.91 1.30 -8.29
CA TRP A 100 -18.51 1.35 -8.68
C TRP A 100 -18.06 0.09 -9.43
N ALA A 101 -18.65 -1.08 -9.14
CA ALA A 101 -18.26 -2.34 -9.78
C ALA A 101 -18.73 -2.43 -11.25
N SER A 102 -19.83 -1.75 -11.58
CA SER A 102 -20.39 -1.69 -12.94
C SER A 102 -19.69 -0.65 -13.82
N GLN A 103 -18.91 0.25 -13.21
CA GLN A 103 -18.11 1.25 -13.91
C GLN A 103 -16.63 0.86 -13.77
N SER A 104 -15.83 0.97 -14.83
CA SER A 104 -14.39 0.78 -14.66
C SER A 104 -13.83 2.00 -13.93
N ILE A 105 -13.38 1.80 -12.69
CA ILE A 105 -12.71 2.85 -11.90
C ILE A 105 -11.19 2.80 -12.02
N LEU A 106 -10.69 1.85 -12.82
CA LEU A 106 -9.30 1.77 -13.21
C LEU A 106 -8.90 3.03 -13.98
N GLU A 107 -7.64 3.43 -13.83
CA GLU A 107 -7.06 4.67 -14.38
C GLU A 107 -7.65 5.97 -13.82
N GLN A 108 -8.64 5.90 -12.91
CA GLN A 108 -9.06 7.09 -12.17
C GLN A 108 -8.08 7.41 -11.05
N SER A 109 -8.05 8.68 -10.66
CA SER A 109 -7.11 9.18 -9.67
C SER A 109 -7.73 9.44 -8.31
N LEU A 110 -6.91 9.27 -7.27
CA LEU A 110 -7.15 9.77 -5.92
C LEU A 110 -5.99 10.67 -5.51
N THR A 111 -6.29 11.79 -4.87
CA THR A 111 -5.25 12.66 -4.30
C THR A 111 -4.98 12.26 -2.86
N VAL A 112 -3.70 12.10 -2.53
CA VAL A 112 -3.20 11.76 -1.21
C VAL A 112 -2.52 13.00 -0.62
N ASP A 113 -2.92 13.35 0.60
CA ASP A 113 -2.44 14.48 1.41
C ASP A 113 -2.48 15.84 0.68
N HIS A 114 -3.44 16.01 -0.23
CA HIS A 114 -3.57 17.20 -1.11
C HIS A 114 -2.31 17.54 -1.92
N ARG A 115 -1.43 16.56 -2.13
CA ARG A 115 -0.11 16.79 -2.75
C ARG A 115 0.16 15.89 -3.93
N LYS A 116 -0.14 14.60 -3.80
CA LYS A 116 0.22 13.59 -4.80
C LYS A 116 -1.02 12.92 -5.34
N GLU A 117 -1.05 12.75 -6.65
CA GLU A 117 -2.11 12.03 -7.33
C GLU A 117 -1.66 10.59 -7.58
N PHE A 118 -2.52 9.64 -7.24
CA PHE A 118 -2.29 8.23 -7.45
C PHE A 118 -3.38 7.65 -8.34
N THR A 119 -2.97 6.90 -9.35
CA THR A 119 -3.83 6.22 -10.31
C THR A 119 -4.23 4.85 -9.78
N ILE A 120 -5.54 4.58 -9.78
CA ILE A 120 -6.08 3.29 -9.38
C ILE A 120 -5.78 2.25 -10.45
N LYS A 121 -5.03 1.23 -10.08
CA LYS A 121 -4.66 0.12 -10.98
C LYS A 121 -5.29 -1.22 -10.61
N ALA A 122 -5.76 -1.36 -9.37
CA ALA A 122 -6.57 -2.51 -8.97
C ALA A 122 -7.53 -2.17 -7.83
N VAL A 123 -8.59 -2.96 -7.78
CA VAL A 123 -9.52 -3.03 -6.65
C VAL A 123 -9.46 -4.45 -6.10
N PHE A 124 -9.14 -4.59 -4.81
CA PHE A 124 -9.09 -5.89 -4.14
C PHE A 124 -10.24 -6.03 -3.14
N ARG A 125 -10.68 -7.26 -2.91
CA ARG A 125 -11.70 -7.58 -1.94
C ARG A 125 -11.23 -7.20 -0.54
N ASP A 126 -12.13 -6.69 0.30
CA ASP A 126 -11.77 -6.36 1.67
C ASP A 126 -11.17 -7.58 2.39
N VAL A 127 -10.02 -7.36 3.04
CA VAL A 127 -9.33 -8.41 3.80
C VAL A 127 -10.09 -8.62 5.10
N PRO A 128 -10.45 -9.87 5.47
CA PRO A 128 -11.07 -10.14 6.76
C PRO A 128 -10.14 -9.67 7.89
N GLY A 129 -10.64 -8.84 8.79
CA GLY A 129 -9.90 -8.27 9.92
C GLY A 129 -10.82 -7.68 10.98
#